data_AF-A0A2S9FCU4-F1
#
_entry.id   AF-A0A2S9FCU4-F1
#
_cell.length_a   1.000
_cell.length_b   1.000
_cell.length_c   1.000
_cell.angle_alpha   90.00
_cell.angle_beta   90.00
_cell.angle_gamma   90.00
#
_symmetry.space_group_name_H-M   'P 1'
#
loop_
_entity.id
_entity.type
_entity.pdbx_description
1 polymer ?
#
loop_
_entity_poly.entity_id
_entity_poly.type
_entity_poly.pdbx_seq_one_letter_code
_entity_poly.pdbx_strand_id
1 'polypeptide(L)'
;GRPAWVNRQAPAGSGRLARMVQSPSAVVVFMLLSGVLQAVYWIRQGGDFMHGRVLLTPLFCLLAPVAVIPLMLPDARRMARGAGYLYAGATSVLWLAVAGWALWAAHSPGMGADATRVTYTGIVDERRFYAQATGHAHPLTAADYLDYPRMRAVVTAIENTPDGALLLPAGNYDVWDVVPALPPPPDAPPDYRGPFTVFFTNLGMLGMNVGLDVRVIDQIGLANPLAAHTARLEDGRIGHDKNLFPDWAVAEGPFLKEPPYLPTYIDEDWVRQAEAALKCPDTEAMFNAIRAPMGVRRFMSNVMHAAELTRYRIDRVPRYELARCGLPLPEPVNPPYQGLPPTGP
;
A
#
# COMPACT_ATOMS: atom_id res chain seq x y z
N GLY A 1 -9.26 14.21 -47.09
CA GLY A 1 -7.83 13.87 -47.19
C GLY A 1 -7.06 14.37 -46.00
N ARG A 2 -5.95 13.71 -45.65
CA ARG A 2 -5.03 14.20 -44.60
C ARG A 2 -4.52 15.59 -44.98
N PRO A 3 -4.66 16.61 -44.12
CA PRO A 3 -4.11 17.92 -44.41
C PRO A 3 -2.57 17.85 -44.44
N ALA A 4 -1.95 18.62 -45.34
CA ALA A 4 -0.53 18.49 -45.69
C ALA A 4 0.43 18.59 -44.49
N TRP A 5 0.04 19.27 -43.42
CA TRP A 5 0.82 19.43 -42.18
C TRP A 5 0.93 18.15 -41.33
N VAL A 6 0.06 17.15 -41.53
CA VAL A 6 0.07 15.86 -40.82
C VAL A 6 1.00 14.84 -41.52
N ASN A 7 1.36 15.07 -42.78
CA ASN A 7 2.34 14.28 -43.52
C ASN A 7 3.75 14.83 -43.31
N ARG A 8 4.24 14.86 -42.07
CA ARG A 8 5.67 15.01 -41.84
C ARG A 8 6.33 13.66 -42.10
N GLN A 9 6.73 13.42 -43.35
CA GLN A 9 7.70 12.37 -43.64
C GLN A 9 8.96 12.67 -42.83
N ALA A 10 9.55 11.65 -42.21
CA ALA A 10 10.79 11.80 -41.47
C ALA A 10 11.86 12.48 -42.36
N PRO A 11 12.71 13.36 -41.81
CA PRO A 11 13.71 14.10 -42.60
C PRO A 11 14.53 13.18 -43.51
N ALA A 12 14.82 13.65 -44.72
CA ALA A 12 15.71 12.94 -45.64
C ALA A 12 17.06 12.67 -44.95
N GLY A 13 17.50 11.41 -44.90
CA GLY A 13 18.69 10.98 -44.16
C GLY A 13 18.42 10.25 -42.84
N SER A 14 17.16 10.17 -42.39
CA SER A 14 16.80 9.38 -41.20
C SER A 14 17.00 7.87 -41.40
N GLY A 15 17.74 7.26 -40.46
CA GLY A 15 17.98 5.81 -40.41
C GLY A 15 16.66 5.01 -40.40
N ARG A 16 16.71 3.76 -40.89
CA ARG A 16 15.54 2.88 -41.03
C ARG A 16 14.77 2.71 -39.70
N LEU A 17 15.50 2.66 -38.59
CA LEU A 17 14.96 2.57 -37.23
C LEU A 17 14.20 3.83 -36.82
N ALA A 18 14.75 5.02 -37.06
CA ALA A 18 14.11 6.29 -36.73
C ALA A 18 12.80 6.48 -37.51
N ARG A 19 12.78 6.09 -38.78
CA ARG A 19 11.55 6.08 -39.60
C ARG A 19 10.48 5.12 -39.09
N MET A 20 10.89 3.96 -38.59
CA MET A 20 9.97 2.98 -38.03
C MET A 20 9.33 3.49 -36.74
N VAL A 21 10.14 4.02 -35.81
CA VAL A 21 9.70 4.47 -34.48
C VAL A 21 8.88 5.78 -34.54
N GLN A 22 9.19 6.67 -35.49
CA GLN A 22 8.45 7.94 -35.66
C GLN A 22 7.18 7.83 -36.52
N SER A 23 6.73 6.60 -36.83
CA SER A 23 5.51 6.39 -37.60
C SER A 23 4.24 6.48 -36.72
N PRO A 24 3.09 6.95 -37.26
CA PRO A 24 1.83 6.93 -36.52
C PRO A 24 1.45 5.53 -36.00
N SER A 25 1.74 4.48 -36.79
CA SER A 25 1.50 3.10 -36.38
C SER A 25 2.35 2.70 -35.18
N ALA A 26 3.62 3.11 -35.14
CA ALA A 26 4.48 2.83 -33.99
C ALA A 26 3.99 3.52 -32.72
N VAL A 27 3.49 4.76 -32.81
CA VAL A 27 2.88 5.47 -31.67
C VAL A 27 1.64 4.73 -31.17
N VAL A 28 0.74 4.29 -32.06
CA VAL A 28 -0.47 3.54 -31.68
C VAL A 28 -0.09 2.22 -31.02
N VAL A 29 0.82 1.45 -31.63
CA VAL A 29 1.28 0.17 -31.06
C VAL A 29 1.94 0.38 -29.70
N PHE A 30 2.76 1.41 -29.54
CA PHE A 30 3.40 1.75 -28.28
C PHE A 30 2.36 2.07 -27.18
N MET A 31 1.34 2.89 -27.49
CA MET A 31 0.29 3.24 -26.54
C MET A 31 -0.54 2.02 -26.12
N LEU A 32 -0.93 1.18 -27.08
CA LEU A 32 -1.69 -0.05 -26.78
C LEU A 32 -0.88 -1.04 -25.95
N LEU A 33 0.37 -1.31 -26.34
CA LEU A 33 1.25 -2.20 -25.58
C LEU A 33 1.50 -1.67 -24.17
N SER A 34 1.76 -0.36 -24.03
CA SER A 34 1.95 0.28 -22.73
C SER A 34 0.70 0.19 -21.85
N GLY A 35 -0.48 0.37 -22.45
CA GLY A 35 -1.77 0.23 -21.75
C GLY A 35 -2.03 -1.21 -21.29
N VAL A 36 -1.81 -2.20 -22.16
CA VAL A 36 -1.98 -3.62 -21.80
C VAL A 36 -0.98 -4.05 -20.73
N LEU A 37 0.30 -3.72 -20.88
CA LEU A 37 1.34 -4.08 -19.90
C LEU A 37 1.05 -3.46 -18.54
N GLN A 38 0.65 -2.19 -18.50
CA GLN A 38 0.24 -1.53 -17.26
C GLN A 38 -1.04 -2.15 -16.67
N ALA A 39 -2.04 -2.47 -17.49
CA ALA A 39 -3.25 -3.12 -17.01
C ALA A 39 -2.94 -4.47 -16.36
N VAL A 40 -2.16 -5.32 -17.03
CA VAL A 40 -1.74 -6.62 -16.49
C VAL A 40 -0.95 -6.45 -15.20
N TYR A 41 -0.03 -5.49 -15.16
CA TYR A 41 0.76 -5.18 -13.97
C TYR A 41 -0.14 -4.77 -12.79
N TRP A 42 -1.04 -3.80 -12.97
CA TRP A 42 -1.91 -3.32 -11.90
C TRP A 42 -2.96 -4.34 -11.46
N ILE A 43 -3.51 -5.13 -12.39
CA ILE A 43 -4.42 -6.24 -12.05
C ILE A 43 -3.69 -7.29 -11.23
N ARG A 44 -2.46 -7.65 -11.61
CA ARG A 44 -1.64 -8.62 -10.87
C ARG A 44 -1.26 -8.09 -9.49
N GLN A 45 -0.82 -6.85 -9.41
CA GLN A 45 -0.37 -6.24 -8.16
C GLN A 45 -1.55 -6.07 -7.19
N GLY A 46 -2.76 -5.89 -7.73
CA GLY A 46 -3.91 -5.46 -6.96
C GLY A 46 -3.82 -3.97 -6.64
N GLY A 47 -4.97 -3.33 -6.50
CA GLY A 47 -5.06 -2.07 -5.76
C GLY A 47 -5.50 -2.37 -4.34
N ASP A 48 -5.49 -1.39 -3.47
CA ASP A 48 -6.27 -1.44 -2.24
C ASP A 48 -7.27 -0.27 -2.32
N PHE A 49 -6.96 0.83 -1.62
CA PHE A 49 -7.55 2.18 -1.67
C PHE A 49 -7.64 2.82 -3.07
N MET A 50 -7.04 2.21 -4.11
CA MET A 50 -6.89 2.82 -5.43
C MET A 50 -7.29 1.91 -6.60
N HIS A 51 -8.00 0.81 -6.36
CA HIS A 51 -8.32 -0.22 -7.37
C HIS A 51 -8.72 0.33 -8.75
N GLY A 52 -9.67 1.28 -8.81
CA GLY A 52 -10.08 1.88 -10.09
C GLY A 52 -9.12 2.98 -10.60
N ARG A 53 -8.47 3.72 -9.70
CA ARG A 53 -7.67 4.90 -10.06
C ARG A 53 -6.39 4.50 -10.80
N VAL A 54 -5.74 3.42 -10.38
CA VAL A 54 -4.53 2.93 -11.05
C VAL A 54 -4.81 2.40 -12.46
N LEU A 55 -6.07 2.04 -12.76
CA LEU A 55 -6.51 1.63 -14.09
C LEU A 55 -6.82 2.80 -15.02
N LEU A 56 -6.84 4.05 -14.53
CA LEU A 56 -7.05 5.22 -15.38
C LEU A 56 -5.95 5.33 -16.44
N THR A 57 -4.68 5.27 -16.04
CA THR A 57 -3.55 5.36 -16.99
C THR A 57 -3.62 4.31 -18.09
N PRO A 58 -3.75 2.99 -17.81
CA PRO A 58 -3.86 2.01 -18.88
C PRO A 58 -5.13 2.20 -19.72
N LEU A 59 -6.26 2.59 -19.13
CA LEU A 59 -7.49 2.88 -19.87
C LEU A 59 -7.30 4.05 -20.84
N PHE A 60 -6.70 5.16 -20.40
CA PHE A 60 -6.36 6.29 -21.26
C PHE A 60 -5.40 5.87 -22.37
N CYS A 61 -4.39 5.05 -22.09
CA CYS A 61 -3.48 4.54 -23.11
C CYS A 61 -4.20 3.71 -24.18
N LEU A 62 -5.18 2.88 -23.78
CA LEU A 62 -5.96 2.05 -24.69
C LEU A 62 -6.97 2.86 -25.52
N LEU A 63 -7.53 3.92 -24.95
CA LEU A 63 -8.51 4.79 -25.61
C LEU A 63 -7.87 5.89 -26.47
N ALA A 64 -6.63 6.29 -26.17
CA ALA A 64 -5.93 7.38 -26.86
C ALA A 64 -5.91 7.27 -28.39
N PRO A 65 -5.68 6.10 -29.01
CA PRO A 65 -5.70 5.97 -30.46
C PRO A 65 -7.04 6.37 -31.07
N VAL A 66 -8.17 6.12 -30.39
CA VAL A 66 -9.51 6.46 -30.89
C VAL A 66 -9.89 7.88 -30.50
N ALA A 67 -9.52 8.33 -29.30
CA ALA A 67 -9.84 9.65 -28.78
C ALA A 67 -9.18 10.80 -29.58
N VAL A 68 -8.03 10.54 -30.21
CA VAL A 68 -7.23 11.54 -30.93
C VAL A 68 -7.40 11.44 -32.46
N ILE A 69 -8.15 10.45 -32.99
CA ILE A 69 -8.42 10.40 -34.44
C ILE A 69 -9.39 11.54 -34.79
N PRO A 70 -8.97 12.55 -35.58
CA PRO A 70 -9.92 13.46 -36.17
C PRO A 70 -10.83 12.62 -37.09
N LEU A 71 -12.14 12.71 -36.91
CA LEU A 71 -13.12 12.05 -37.78
C LEU A 71 -12.85 12.46 -39.23
N MET A 72 -12.12 11.62 -39.96
CA MET A 72 -11.70 11.94 -41.31
C MET A 72 -12.87 11.66 -42.25
N LEU A 73 -13.43 12.71 -42.82
CA LEU A 73 -14.35 12.58 -43.95
C LEU A 73 -13.62 11.87 -45.10
N PRO A 74 -14.20 10.80 -45.68
CA PRO A 74 -13.56 10.01 -46.72
C PRO A 74 -13.17 10.91 -47.89
N ASP A 75 -11.90 10.84 -48.27
CA ASP A 75 -11.41 11.54 -49.46
C ASP A 75 -11.84 10.75 -50.70
N ALA A 76 -12.82 11.28 -51.44
CA ALA A 76 -13.42 10.63 -52.60
C ALA A 76 -12.41 10.26 -53.72
N ARG A 77 -11.16 10.74 -53.62
CA ARG A 77 -10.09 10.57 -54.62
C ARG A 77 -9.12 9.40 -54.38
N ARG A 78 -9.11 8.76 -53.20
CA ARG A 78 -8.03 7.78 -52.85
C ARG A 78 -8.48 6.43 -52.30
N MET A 79 -9.77 6.23 -52.02
CA MET A 79 -10.28 4.97 -51.46
C MET A 79 -11.49 4.50 -52.26
N ALA A 80 -11.58 3.19 -52.55
CA ALA A 80 -12.79 2.62 -53.12
C ALA A 80 -13.98 3.01 -52.24
N ARG A 81 -15.00 3.64 -52.82
CA ARG A 81 -16.09 4.31 -52.07
C ARG A 81 -16.61 3.45 -50.90
N GLY A 82 -16.80 2.14 -51.10
CA GLY A 82 -17.28 1.20 -50.07
C GLY A 82 -16.36 1.03 -48.84
N ALA A 83 -15.05 0.82 -49.04
CA ALA A 83 -14.12 0.65 -47.92
C ALA A 83 -13.93 1.95 -47.11
N GLY A 84 -13.96 3.10 -47.80
CA GLY A 84 -13.83 4.41 -47.15
C GLY A 84 -14.98 4.73 -46.20
N TYR A 85 -16.22 4.43 -46.59
CA TYR A 85 -17.39 4.61 -45.73
C TYR A 85 -17.40 3.62 -44.56
N LEU A 86 -16.92 2.38 -44.74
CA LEU A 86 -16.80 1.40 -43.66
C LEU A 86 -15.80 1.85 -42.59
N TYR A 87 -14.59 2.31 -42.97
CA TYR A 87 -13.61 2.80 -42.02
C TYR A 87 -14.06 4.08 -41.30
N ALA A 88 -14.63 5.04 -42.03
CA ALA A 88 -15.16 6.26 -41.45
C ALA A 88 -16.34 5.98 -40.52
N GLY A 89 -17.24 5.07 -40.91
CA GLY A 89 -18.36 4.61 -40.09
C GLY A 89 -17.89 3.91 -38.82
N ALA A 90 -17.00 2.92 -38.94
CA ALA A 90 -16.46 2.19 -37.80
C ALA A 90 -15.73 3.12 -36.80
N THR A 91 -14.92 4.05 -37.30
CA THR A 91 -14.22 5.04 -36.46
C THR A 91 -15.20 5.99 -35.78
N SER A 92 -16.25 6.43 -36.49
CA SER A 92 -17.30 7.27 -35.92
C SER A 92 -18.07 6.57 -34.82
N VAL A 93 -18.43 5.30 -35.01
CA VAL A 93 -19.13 4.48 -34.01
C VAL A 93 -18.26 4.28 -32.77
N LEU A 94 -16.98 3.92 -32.96
CA LEU A 94 -16.02 3.78 -31.86
C LEU A 94 -15.85 5.09 -31.08
N TRP A 95 -15.71 6.21 -31.78
CA TRP A 95 -15.60 7.52 -31.13
C TRP A 95 -16.86 7.91 -30.37
N LEU A 96 -18.04 7.71 -30.97
CA LEU A 96 -19.33 7.98 -30.31
C LEU A 96 -19.54 7.06 -29.10
N ALA A 97 -19.09 5.80 -29.16
CA ALA A 97 -19.13 4.89 -28.03
C ALA A 97 -18.25 5.38 -26.88
N VAL A 98 -17.02 5.85 -27.16
CA VAL A 98 -16.13 6.42 -26.15
C VAL A 98 -16.71 7.71 -25.56
N ALA A 99 -17.26 8.59 -26.40
CA ALA A 99 -17.90 9.84 -25.95
C ALA A 99 -19.15 9.56 -25.09
N GLY A 100 -20.00 8.62 -25.51
CA GLY A 100 -21.17 8.19 -24.76
C GLY A 100 -20.79 7.54 -23.42
N TRP A 101 -19.79 6.67 -23.42
CA TRP A 101 -19.25 6.07 -22.20
C TRP A 101 -18.67 7.14 -21.24
N ALA A 102 -17.92 8.12 -21.76
CA ALA A 102 -17.38 9.21 -20.95
C ALA A 102 -18.49 10.08 -20.33
N LEU A 103 -19.53 10.39 -21.09
CA LEU A 103 -20.71 11.10 -20.58
C LEU A 103 -21.43 10.28 -19.49
N TRP A 104 -21.61 8.98 -19.71
CA TRP A 104 -22.20 8.09 -18.71
C TRP A 104 -21.35 8.03 -17.45
N ALA A 105 -20.03 7.85 -17.57
CA ALA A 105 -19.10 7.80 -16.44
C ALA A 105 -19.10 9.11 -15.65
N ALA A 106 -19.18 10.26 -16.32
CA ALA A 106 -19.23 11.58 -15.68
C ALA A 106 -20.52 11.87 -14.91
N HIS A 107 -21.62 11.19 -15.26
CA HIS A 107 -22.93 11.37 -14.62
C HIS A 107 -23.37 10.15 -13.80
N SER A 108 -22.54 9.12 -13.69
CA SER A 108 -22.84 7.93 -12.90
C SER A 108 -22.85 8.29 -11.41
N PRO A 109 -23.87 7.89 -10.63
CA PRO A 109 -23.98 8.23 -9.21
C PRO A 109 -22.93 7.54 -8.33
N GLY A 110 -22.07 6.69 -8.90
CA GLY A 110 -21.04 5.95 -8.16
C GLY A 110 -21.62 4.74 -7.42
N MET A 111 -21.01 4.41 -6.27
CA MET A 111 -21.44 3.30 -5.43
C MET A 111 -22.66 3.66 -4.56
N GLY A 112 -23.40 2.64 -4.12
CA GLY A 112 -24.66 2.76 -3.39
C GLY A 112 -24.56 3.33 -1.96
N ALA A 113 -25.61 3.13 -1.16
CA ALA A 113 -25.65 3.61 0.23
C ALA A 113 -24.67 2.87 1.16
N ASP A 114 -24.35 1.63 0.84
CA ASP A 114 -23.42 0.73 1.52
C ASP A 114 -21.96 0.96 1.12
N ALA A 115 -21.70 1.93 0.23
CA ALA A 115 -20.39 2.20 -0.33
C ALA A 115 -19.27 2.43 0.70
N THR A 116 -19.59 2.91 1.89
CA THR A 116 -18.59 3.19 2.95
C THR A 116 -18.27 1.99 3.84
N ARG A 117 -18.87 0.83 3.55
CA ARG A 117 -18.65 -0.42 4.30
C ARG A 117 -17.94 -1.42 3.41
N VAL A 118 -17.10 -2.25 4.03
CA VAL A 118 -16.52 -3.42 3.35
C VAL A 118 -17.65 -4.44 3.17
N THR A 119 -18.11 -4.60 1.94
CA THR A 119 -19.12 -5.60 1.55
C THR A 119 -18.45 -6.81 0.89
N TYR A 120 -19.25 -7.76 0.40
CA TYR A 120 -18.76 -8.94 -0.32
C TYR A 120 -17.82 -8.61 -1.50
N THR A 121 -17.97 -7.45 -2.13
CA THR A 121 -17.11 -7.06 -3.26
C THR A 121 -15.71 -6.61 -2.82
N GLY A 122 -15.51 -6.31 -1.52
CA GLY A 122 -14.25 -5.79 -0.98
C GLY A 122 -13.89 -4.37 -1.44
N ILE A 123 -14.76 -3.72 -2.21
CA ILE A 123 -14.58 -2.36 -2.75
C ILE A 123 -15.34 -1.36 -1.87
N VAL A 124 -14.68 -0.27 -1.49
CA VAL A 124 -15.24 0.80 -0.65
C VAL A 124 -15.08 2.12 -1.41
N ASP A 125 -16.03 3.05 -1.27
CA ASP A 125 -15.81 4.46 -1.62
C ASP A 125 -15.06 5.12 -0.45
N GLU A 126 -13.73 5.06 -0.50
CA GLU A 126 -12.93 5.55 0.61
C GLU A 126 -13.00 7.07 0.75
N ARG A 127 -13.27 7.81 -0.33
CA ARG A 127 -13.48 9.27 -0.23
C ARG A 127 -14.69 9.56 0.64
N ARG A 128 -15.81 8.89 0.37
CA ARG A 128 -17.04 9.06 1.16
C ARG A 128 -16.84 8.55 2.59
N PHE A 129 -16.12 7.45 2.78
CA PHE A 129 -15.77 6.92 4.10
C PHE A 129 -15.01 7.96 4.93
N TYR A 130 -13.91 8.52 4.41
CA TYR A 130 -13.12 9.50 5.16
C TYR A 130 -13.87 10.79 5.39
N ALA A 131 -14.66 11.25 4.42
CA ALA A 131 -15.48 12.45 4.60
C ALA A 131 -16.52 12.30 5.73
N GLN A 132 -17.11 11.10 5.86
CA GLN A 132 -18.00 10.77 6.97
C GLN A 132 -17.25 10.62 8.29
N ALA A 133 -16.10 9.96 8.28
CA ALA A 133 -15.34 9.66 9.48
C ALA A 133 -14.70 10.91 10.12
N THR A 134 -14.25 11.87 9.31
CA THR A 134 -13.69 13.14 9.80
C THR A 134 -14.73 14.24 9.99
N GLY A 135 -15.96 14.05 9.47
CA GLY A 135 -16.97 15.11 9.41
C GLY A 135 -16.68 16.22 8.39
N HIS A 136 -15.64 16.09 7.57
CA HIS A 136 -15.28 17.08 6.55
C HIS A 136 -15.67 16.62 5.15
N ALA A 137 -16.27 17.48 4.33
CA ALA A 137 -16.62 17.11 2.95
C ALA A 137 -15.39 16.81 2.06
N HIS A 138 -14.24 17.41 2.39
CA HIS A 138 -12.98 17.30 1.64
C HIS A 138 -11.77 17.33 2.60
N PRO A 139 -11.48 16.25 3.34
CA PRO A 139 -10.34 16.23 4.25
C PRO A 139 -9.02 16.15 3.45
N LEU A 140 -8.24 17.22 3.47
CA LEU A 140 -7.01 17.38 2.69
C LEU A 140 -5.79 17.69 3.55
N THR A 141 -5.99 18.29 4.73
CA THR A 141 -4.92 18.76 5.61
C THR A 141 -4.78 17.86 6.83
N ALA A 142 -3.62 17.91 7.49
CA ALA A 142 -3.38 17.22 8.75
C ALA A 142 -4.47 17.56 9.79
N ALA A 143 -4.85 18.84 9.86
CA ALA A 143 -5.88 19.36 10.76
C ALA A 143 -7.27 18.73 10.50
N ASP A 144 -7.67 18.56 9.23
CA ASP A 144 -8.95 17.91 8.90
C ASP A 144 -8.99 16.46 9.41
N TYR A 145 -7.84 15.78 9.41
CA TYR A 145 -7.73 14.40 9.87
C TYR A 145 -7.64 14.27 11.39
N LEU A 146 -7.43 15.34 12.16
CA LEU A 146 -7.49 15.28 13.62
C LEU A 146 -8.89 14.88 14.12
N ASP A 147 -9.94 15.21 13.37
CA ASP A 147 -11.32 14.85 13.73
C ASP A 147 -11.71 13.43 13.36
N TYR A 148 -10.81 12.66 12.75
CA TYR A 148 -11.00 11.23 12.66
C TYR A 148 -10.88 10.57 14.05
N PRO A 149 -11.75 9.60 14.39
CA PRO A 149 -11.70 8.89 15.67
C PRO A 149 -10.29 8.35 15.97
N ARG A 150 -9.76 8.64 17.16
CA ARG A 150 -8.40 8.34 17.66
C ARG A 150 -7.26 9.30 17.30
N MET A 151 -7.44 10.23 16.36
CA MET A 151 -6.30 11.08 15.94
C MET A 151 -5.96 12.16 16.97
N ARG A 152 -6.93 12.83 17.58
CA ARG A 152 -6.63 13.70 18.73
C ARG A 152 -6.03 12.91 19.90
N ALA A 153 -6.58 11.72 20.16
CA ALA A 153 -6.11 10.85 21.24
C ALA A 153 -4.65 10.40 21.05
N VAL A 154 -4.18 10.17 19.81
CA VAL A 154 -2.78 9.78 19.57
C VAL A 154 -1.82 10.93 19.90
N VAL A 155 -2.19 12.16 19.53
CA VAL A 155 -1.39 13.36 19.84
C VAL A 155 -1.31 13.55 21.35
N THR A 156 -2.45 13.45 22.05
CA THR A 156 -2.49 13.53 23.51
C THR A 156 -1.68 12.40 24.17
N ALA A 157 -1.73 11.19 23.64
CA ALA A 157 -0.93 10.07 24.17
C ALA A 157 0.57 10.32 24.01
N ILE A 158 1.01 10.86 22.87
CA ILE A 158 2.41 11.28 22.64
C ILE A 158 2.84 12.35 23.64
N GLU A 159 2.03 13.39 23.82
CA GLU A 159 2.31 14.48 24.78
C GLU A 159 2.41 13.97 26.23
N ASN A 160 1.61 12.96 26.59
CA ASN A 160 1.60 12.37 27.92
C ASN A 160 2.69 11.32 28.15
N THR A 161 3.49 10.97 27.13
CA THR A 161 4.56 9.97 27.22
C THR A 161 5.89 10.50 26.66
N PRO A 162 6.46 11.55 27.28
CA PRO A 162 7.66 12.22 26.77
C PRO A 162 8.90 11.31 26.70
N ASP A 163 8.96 10.30 27.57
CA ASP A 163 10.05 9.31 27.61
C ASP A 163 9.96 8.25 26.50
N GLY A 164 8.96 8.33 25.62
CA GLY A 164 8.75 7.37 24.53
C GLY A 164 7.81 6.23 24.90
N ALA A 165 7.10 5.72 23.89
CA ALA A 165 6.21 4.59 24.03
C ALA A 165 5.91 3.92 22.68
N LEU A 166 5.41 2.70 22.74
CA LEU A 166 4.64 2.07 21.68
C LEU A 166 3.15 2.31 21.94
N LEU A 167 2.47 2.93 20.98
CA LEU A 167 1.02 3.11 21.03
C LEU A 167 0.32 2.04 20.19
N LEU A 168 -0.61 1.34 20.83
CA LEU A 168 -1.48 0.33 20.23
C LEU A 168 -2.94 0.84 20.19
N PRO A 169 -3.70 0.53 19.13
CA PRO A 169 -5.07 0.99 19.00
C PRO A 169 -5.96 0.28 20.02
N ALA A 170 -6.43 1.02 21.03
CA ALA A 170 -7.29 0.47 22.08
C ALA A 170 -8.68 0.07 21.57
N GLY A 171 -9.48 -0.67 22.34
CA GLY A 171 -10.90 -0.90 21.98
C GLY A 171 -11.71 0.41 21.92
N ASN A 172 -11.31 1.40 22.73
CA ASN A 172 -11.91 2.74 22.80
C ASN A 172 -11.22 3.69 21.81
N TYR A 173 -12.01 4.52 21.10
CA TYR A 173 -11.50 5.48 20.12
C TYR A 173 -10.88 6.74 20.73
N ASP A 174 -11.07 7.00 22.02
CA ASP A 174 -10.57 8.21 22.68
C ASP A 174 -9.25 8.00 23.44
N VAL A 175 -8.72 6.78 23.44
CA VAL A 175 -7.47 6.43 24.11
C VAL A 175 -6.63 5.47 23.26
N TRP A 176 -5.35 5.41 23.56
CA TRP A 176 -4.40 4.45 23.01
C TRP A 176 -3.83 3.63 24.16
N ASP A 177 -3.62 2.34 23.92
CA ASP A 177 -2.91 1.51 24.88
C ASP A 177 -1.41 1.81 24.75
N VAL A 178 -0.77 2.01 25.89
CA VAL A 178 0.61 2.48 25.99
C VAL A 178 1.49 1.34 26.47
N VAL A 179 2.53 1.00 25.71
CA VAL A 179 3.65 0.20 26.21
C VAL A 179 4.85 1.13 26.35
N PRO A 180 5.26 1.49 27.58
CA PRO A 180 6.34 2.46 27.79
C PRO A 180 7.66 2.01 27.15
N ALA A 181 8.45 2.97 26.67
CA ALA A 181 9.83 2.73 26.28
C ALA A 181 10.70 2.35 27.50
N LEU A 182 11.83 1.71 27.22
CA LEU A 182 12.88 1.58 28.22
C LEU A 182 13.30 2.97 28.72
N PRO A 183 13.60 3.12 30.03
CA PRO A 183 14.04 4.38 30.59
C PRO A 183 15.21 5.01 29.82
N PRO A 184 15.29 6.35 29.76
CA PRO A 184 16.40 7.03 29.11
C PRO A 184 17.75 6.57 29.69
N PRO A 185 18.80 6.51 28.88
CA PRO A 185 20.16 6.30 29.37
C PRO A 185 20.52 7.29 30.50
N PRO A 186 21.32 6.90 31.50
CA PRO A 186 21.68 7.79 32.62
C PRO A 186 22.37 9.10 32.20
N ASP A 187 23.02 9.10 31.03
CA ASP A 187 23.73 10.22 30.42
C ASP A 187 22.89 10.96 29.34
N ALA A 188 21.60 10.66 29.25
CA ALA A 188 20.71 11.29 28.29
C ALA A 188 20.62 12.82 28.54
N PRO A 189 20.64 13.63 27.47
CA PRO A 189 20.53 15.07 27.61
C PRO A 189 19.12 15.49 28.09
N PRO A 190 18.95 16.70 28.64
CA PRO A 190 17.65 17.17 29.14
C PRO A 190 16.54 17.23 28.09
N ASP A 191 16.87 17.30 26.81
CA ASP A 191 15.95 17.30 25.66
C ASP A 191 15.82 15.92 24.99
N TYR A 192 16.28 14.84 25.66
CA TYR A 192 16.13 13.49 25.17
C TYR A 192 14.66 13.17 24.87
N ARG A 193 14.44 12.68 23.66
CA ARG A 193 13.15 12.11 23.25
C ARG A 193 13.33 10.62 23.11
N GLY A 194 12.58 9.87 23.90
CA GLY A 194 12.62 8.43 23.83
C GLY A 194 12.08 7.88 22.52
N PRO A 195 12.37 6.60 22.24
CA PRO A 195 11.89 5.94 21.04
C PRO A 195 10.36 5.88 21.06
N PHE A 196 9.74 6.55 20.09
CA PHE A 196 8.29 6.57 19.96
C PHE A 196 7.85 5.77 18.74
N THR A 197 6.89 4.87 18.91
CA THR A 197 6.32 4.08 17.82
C THR A 197 4.80 4.05 17.89
N VAL A 198 4.13 4.22 16.76
CA VAL A 198 2.68 4.01 16.67
C VAL A 198 2.42 2.85 15.71
N PHE A 199 1.70 1.83 16.20
CA PHE A 199 1.34 0.65 15.43
C PHE A 199 -0.10 0.76 14.94
N PHE A 200 -0.30 1.23 13.70
CA PHE A 200 -1.63 1.50 13.17
C PHE A 200 -1.69 1.45 11.64
N THR A 201 -2.82 0.97 11.11
CA THR A 201 -2.99 0.74 9.67
C THR A 201 -3.14 2.02 8.84
N ASN A 202 -3.77 3.08 9.36
CA ASN A 202 -4.01 4.30 8.59
C ASN A 202 -2.79 5.24 8.64
N LEU A 203 -1.74 4.86 7.90
CA LEU A 203 -0.44 5.53 7.93
C LEU A 203 -0.47 7.00 7.49
N GLY A 204 -1.26 7.35 6.47
CA GLY A 204 -1.22 8.68 5.87
C GLY A 204 -1.61 9.79 6.85
N MET A 205 -2.77 9.63 7.48
CA MET A 205 -3.26 10.60 8.46
C MET A 205 -2.43 10.65 9.74
N LEU A 206 -1.90 9.49 10.16
CA LEU A 206 -1.06 9.40 11.34
C LEU A 206 0.27 10.11 11.09
N GLY A 207 0.95 9.79 9.98
CA GLY A 207 2.21 10.41 9.58
C GLY A 207 2.10 11.92 9.31
N MET A 208 0.92 12.44 8.96
CA MET A 208 0.68 13.88 8.84
C MET A 208 0.54 14.60 10.19
N ASN A 209 0.20 13.88 11.27
CA ASN A 209 -0.14 14.46 12.58
C ASN A 209 0.87 14.16 13.68
N VAL A 210 1.94 13.42 13.40
CA VAL A 210 3.00 13.11 14.37
C VAL A 210 4.36 13.70 13.93
N GLY A 211 5.28 13.82 14.88
CA GLY A 211 6.63 14.32 14.61
C GLY A 211 7.48 13.37 13.77
N LEU A 212 8.55 13.88 13.16
CA LEU A 212 9.51 13.08 12.37
C LEU A 212 10.32 12.09 13.22
N ASP A 213 10.34 12.30 14.53
CA ASP A 213 10.90 11.45 15.58
C ASP A 213 9.99 10.27 15.96
N VAL A 214 8.76 10.23 15.45
CA VAL A 214 7.80 9.15 15.71
C VAL A 214 7.84 8.12 14.59
N ARG A 215 8.18 6.88 14.93
CA ARG A 215 8.12 5.75 13.99
C ARG A 215 6.66 5.33 13.80
N VAL A 216 6.20 5.26 12.56
CA VAL A 216 4.86 4.76 12.24
C VAL A 216 4.98 3.43 11.50
N ILE A 217 4.37 2.39 12.06
CA ILE A 217 4.35 1.03 11.50
C ILE A 217 2.93 0.48 11.52
N ASP A 218 2.65 -0.54 10.74
CA ASP A 218 1.32 -1.15 10.61
C ASP A 218 1.36 -2.68 10.70
N GLN A 219 0.18 -3.28 10.87
CA GLN A 219 -0.02 -4.73 10.93
C GLN A 219 -0.09 -5.41 9.56
N ILE A 220 -0.28 -4.65 8.47
CA ILE A 220 -0.58 -5.19 7.13
C ILE A 220 0.63 -5.17 6.18
N GLY A 221 1.76 -4.61 6.60
CA GLY A 221 3.01 -4.59 5.85
C GLY A 221 3.15 -3.47 4.83
N LEU A 222 2.52 -2.31 5.04
CA LEU A 222 2.70 -1.13 4.19
C LEU A 222 4.02 -0.39 4.50
N ALA A 223 4.23 -0.05 5.77
CA ALA A 223 5.44 0.58 6.28
C ALA A 223 6.25 -0.35 7.20
N ASN A 224 5.60 -1.34 7.81
CA ASN A 224 6.29 -2.30 8.67
C ASN A 224 7.00 -3.41 7.87
N PRO A 225 8.35 -3.47 7.87
CA PRO A 225 9.05 -4.50 7.13
C PRO A 225 8.71 -5.92 7.59
N LEU A 226 8.54 -6.12 8.90
CA LEU A 226 8.27 -7.45 9.44
C LEU A 226 6.90 -7.96 8.96
N ALA A 227 5.87 -7.11 9.05
CA ALA A 227 4.54 -7.44 8.54
C ALA A 227 4.56 -7.64 7.02
N ALA A 228 5.37 -6.89 6.26
CA ALA A 228 5.52 -7.06 4.81
C ALA A 228 6.04 -8.45 4.42
N HIS A 229 6.80 -9.11 5.30
CA HIS A 229 7.31 -10.47 5.13
C HIS A 229 6.41 -11.57 5.72
N THR A 230 5.21 -11.25 6.20
CA THR A 230 4.23 -12.30 6.59
C THR A 230 3.50 -12.85 5.36
N ALA A 231 2.98 -14.08 5.50
CA ALA A 231 2.07 -14.67 4.51
C ALA A 231 0.75 -13.88 4.42
N ARG A 232 0.16 -13.88 3.22
CA ARG A 232 -1.20 -13.36 3.03
C ARG A 232 -2.19 -14.31 3.71
N LEU A 233 -3.20 -13.74 4.34
CA LEU A 233 -4.36 -14.46 4.85
C LEU A 233 -5.22 -14.87 3.67
N GLU A 234 -5.55 -16.16 3.61
CA GLU A 234 -6.54 -16.66 2.66
C GLU A 234 -7.87 -15.94 2.87
N ASP A 235 -8.54 -15.61 1.77
CA ASP A 235 -9.79 -14.85 1.73
C ASP A 235 -9.75 -13.46 2.40
N GLY A 236 -8.56 -12.93 2.70
CA GLY A 236 -8.37 -11.56 3.14
C GLY A 236 -8.72 -10.55 2.05
N ARG A 237 -9.16 -9.35 2.46
CA ARG A 237 -9.37 -8.23 1.52
C ARG A 237 -8.04 -7.90 0.85
N ILE A 238 -8.01 -7.91 -0.49
CA ILE A 238 -6.81 -7.57 -1.27
C ILE A 238 -6.25 -6.22 -0.80
N GLY A 239 -4.97 -6.19 -0.45
CA GLY A 239 -4.30 -5.00 0.09
C GLY A 239 -4.37 -4.82 1.61
N HIS A 240 -5.26 -5.56 2.27
CA HIS A 240 -5.41 -5.65 3.74
C HIS A 240 -5.39 -7.12 4.19
N ASP A 241 -4.73 -7.99 3.42
CA ASP A 241 -4.74 -9.44 3.59
C ASP A 241 -3.52 -9.92 4.39
N LYS A 242 -2.99 -9.09 5.29
CA LYS A 242 -1.94 -9.44 6.23
C LYS A 242 -2.33 -8.93 7.60
N ASN A 243 -1.85 -9.60 8.63
CA ASN A 243 -2.11 -9.17 10.01
C ASN A 243 -1.02 -9.71 10.93
N LEU A 244 -0.01 -8.88 11.18
CA LEU A 244 1.02 -9.09 12.19
C LEU A 244 0.44 -8.72 13.57
N PHE A 245 0.64 -9.59 14.56
CA PHE A 245 0.16 -9.35 15.91
C PHE A 245 0.95 -8.23 16.61
N PRO A 246 0.31 -7.44 17.49
CA PRO A 246 0.96 -6.35 18.23
C PRO A 246 2.13 -6.83 19.11
N ASP A 247 2.14 -8.09 19.53
CA ASP A 247 3.23 -8.73 20.29
C ASP A 247 4.58 -8.59 19.59
N TRP A 248 4.59 -8.63 18.25
CA TRP A 248 5.80 -8.41 17.45
C TRP A 248 6.28 -6.96 17.50
N ALA A 249 5.37 -5.98 17.51
CA ALA A 249 5.74 -4.57 17.63
C ALA A 249 6.34 -4.29 19.02
N VAL A 250 5.80 -4.92 20.06
CA VAL A 250 6.34 -4.88 21.42
C VAL A 250 7.73 -5.53 21.48
N ALA A 251 7.87 -6.74 20.91
CA ALA A 251 9.13 -7.50 20.94
C ALA A 251 10.27 -6.81 20.18
N GLU A 252 9.98 -6.23 19.02
CA GLU A 252 10.98 -5.63 18.12
C GLU A 252 11.55 -4.31 18.65
N GLY A 253 10.76 -3.55 19.40
CA GLY A 253 11.16 -2.24 19.88
C GLY A 253 11.80 -2.25 21.27
N PRO A 254 12.43 -1.12 21.65
CA PRO A 254 13.02 -0.91 22.97
C PRO A 254 11.95 -0.54 24.02
N PHE A 255 10.96 -1.41 24.21
CA PHE A 255 9.83 -1.21 25.13
C PHE A 255 9.94 -2.11 26.37
N LEU A 256 9.16 -1.80 27.41
CA LEU A 256 8.99 -2.67 28.57
C LEU A 256 8.07 -3.84 28.21
N LYS A 257 8.59 -5.06 28.35
CA LYS A 257 8.01 -6.29 27.78
C LYS A 257 7.36 -7.21 28.82
N GLU A 258 7.18 -6.73 30.04
CA GLU A 258 6.69 -7.51 31.18
C GLU A 258 5.53 -6.77 31.87
N PRO A 259 4.59 -7.48 32.51
CA PRO A 259 3.61 -6.86 33.40
C PRO A 259 4.28 -6.04 34.52
N PRO A 260 3.72 -4.89 34.95
CA PRO A 260 2.40 -4.35 34.60
C PRO A 260 2.40 -3.45 33.34
N TYR A 261 3.50 -3.40 32.59
CA TYR A 261 3.66 -2.47 31.46
C TYR A 261 3.01 -2.96 30.17
N LEU A 262 2.76 -4.27 30.06
CA LEU A 262 2.00 -4.84 28.96
C LEU A 262 0.48 -4.66 29.16
N PRO A 263 -0.27 -4.25 28.12
CA PRO A 263 -1.71 -4.35 28.11
C PRO A 263 -2.17 -5.79 28.36
N THR A 264 -3.27 -5.96 29.08
CA THR A 264 -3.72 -7.28 29.60
C THR A 264 -4.09 -8.30 28.53
N TYR A 265 -4.31 -7.86 27.29
CA TYR A 265 -4.62 -8.74 26.15
C TYR A 265 -3.38 -9.17 25.36
N ILE A 266 -2.19 -8.64 25.68
CA ILE A 266 -0.91 -9.04 25.10
C ILE A 266 -0.34 -10.18 25.95
N ASP A 267 0.05 -11.27 25.29
CA ASP A 267 0.61 -12.44 25.96
C ASP A 267 2.14 -12.28 26.09
N GLU A 268 2.62 -12.18 27.33
CA GLU A 268 4.06 -12.07 27.63
C GLU A 268 4.87 -13.22 27.00
N ASP A 269 4.32 -14.44 26.97
CA ASP A 269 5.00 -15.58 26.38
C ASP A 269 5.09 -15.44 24.85
N TRP A 270 4.12 -14.80 24.20
CA TRP A 270 4.19 -14.49 22.77
C TRP A 270 5.21 -13.40 22.48
N VAL A 271 5.30 -12.36 23.32
CA VAL A 271 6.33 -11.32 23.21
C VAL A 271 7.73 -11.93 23.34
N ARG A 272 7.95 -12.79 24.35
CA ARG A 272 9.23 -13.50 24.55
C ARG A 272 9.59 -14.41 23.38
N GLN A 273 8.61 -15.16 22.86
CA GLN A 273 8.80 -16.00 21.69
C GLN A 273 9.12 -15.17 20.44
N ALA A 274 8.42 -14.05 20.23
CA ALA A 274 8.67 -13.13 19.13
C ALA A 274 10.08 -12.54 19.23
N GLU A 275 10.51 -12.10 20.42
CA GLU A 275 11.86 -11.56 20.63
C GLU A 275 12.94 -12.62 20.32
N ALA A 276 12.73 -13.86 20.72
CA ALA A 276 13.62 -14.96 20.35
C ALA A 276 13.62 -15.20 18.83
N ALA A 277 12.45 -15.19 18.18
CA ALA A 277 12.29 -15.39 16.74
C ALA A 277 12.95 -14.27 15.90
N LEU A 278 12.98 -13.04 16.38
CA LEU A 278 13.64 -11.92 15.70
C LEU A 278 15.15 -12.12 15.54
N LYS A 279 15.77 -13.00 16.34
CA LYS A 279 17.18 -13.40 16.25
C LYS A 279 17.45 -14.43 15.15
N CYS A 280 16.43 -14.78 14.35
CA CYS A 280 16.62 -15.65 13.20
C CYS A 280 17.59 -15.00 12.20
N PRO A 281 18.65 -15.69 11.72
CA PRO A 281 19.65 -15.10 10.83
C PRO A 281 19.06 -14.46 9.57
N ASP A 282 18.01 -15.08 8.99
CA ASP A 282 17.33 -14.54 7.82
C ASP A 282 16.52 -13.27 8.14
N THR A 283 15.89 -13.21 9.33
CA THR A 283 15.20 -12.00 9.82
C THR A 283 16.21 -10.87 10.03
N GLU A 284 17.33 -11.17 10.67
CA GLU A 284 18.41 -10.19 10.88
C GLU A 284 19.01 -9.72 9.56
N ALA A 285 19.19 -10.61 8.57
CA ALA A 285 19.66 -10.25 7.24
C ALA A 285 18.68 -9.28 6.54
N MET A 286 17.38 -9.56 6.62
CA MET A 286 16.33 -8.68 6.11
C MET A 286 16.34 -7.32 6.81
N PHE A 287 16.40 -7.28 8.14
CA PHE A 287 16.49 -6.00 8.87
C PHE A 287 17.77 -5.24 8.57
N ASN A 288 18.91 -5.93 8.45
CA ASN A 288 20.17 -5.31 8.07
C ASN A 288 20.13 -4.71 6.66
N ALA A 289 19.38 -5.32 5.73
CA ALA A 289 19.19 -4.75 4.39
C ALA A 289 18.42 -3.42 4.43
N ILE A 290 17.54 -3.23 5.42
CA ILE A 290 16.63 -2.08 5.51
C ILE A 290 17.15 -0.99 6.46
N ARG A 291 17.72 -1.38 7.60
CA ARG A 291 18.05 -0.50 8.73
C ARG A 291 19.52 -0.14 8.81
N ALA A 292 20.41 -0.97 8.27
CA ALA A 292 21.84 -0.68 8.35
C ALA A 292 22.17 0.56 7.51
N PRO A 293 23.16 1.39 7.92
CA PRO A 293 23.58 2.55 7.16
C PRO A 293 23.88 2.22 5.68
N MET A 294 23.34 3.03 4.78
CA MET A 294 23.47 2.81 3.34
C MET A 294 24.85 3.26 2.84
N GLY A 295 25.79 2.32 2.74
CA GLY A 295 27.06 2.50 2.03
C GLY A 295 27.10 1.73 0.70
N VAL A 296 28.13 1.97 -0.13
CA VAL A 296 28.29 1.30 -1.45
C VAL A 296 28.23 -0.23 -1.32
N ARG A 297 28.91 -0.80 -0.32
CA ARG A 297 28.87 -2.26 -0.05
C ARG A 297 27.46 -2.74 0.27
N ARG A 298 26.72 -2.02 1.13
CA ARG A 298 25.34 -2.37 1.49
C ARG A 298 24.42 -2.26 0.29
N PHE A 299 24.54 -1.19 -0.50
CA PHE A 299 23.79 -1.00 -1.74
C PHE A 299 23.99 -2.16 -2.72
N MET A 300 25.25 -2.50 -3.03
CA MET A 300 25.54 -3.61 -3.96
C MET A 300 25.06 -4.96 -3.40
N SER A 301 25.22 -5.19 -2.09
CA SER A 301 24.67 -6.38 -1.42
C SER A 301 23.15 -6.46 -1.57
N ASN A 302 22.43 -5.37 -1.32
CA ASN A 302 20.97 -5.33 -1.44
C ASN A 302 20.51 -5.58 -2.88
N VAL A 303 21.24 -5.05 -3.89
CA VAL A 303 20.94 -5.31 -5.30
C VAL A 303 21.16 -6.79 -5.65
N MET A 304 22.30 -7.37 -5.25
CA MET A 304 22.62 -8.78 -5.53
C MET A 304 21.64 -9.74 -4.85
N HIS A 305 21.25 -9.47 -3.61
CA HIS A 305 20.35 -10.32 -2.81
C HIS A 305 18.88 -9.90 -2.89
N ALA A 306 18.52 -8.98 -3.80
CA ALA A 306 17.17 -8.39 -3.86
C ALA A 306 16.07 -9.46 -3.96
N ALA A 307 16.27 -10.47 -4.81
CA ALA A 307 15.29 -11.54 -5.03
C ALA A 307 15.13 -12.45 -3.80
N GLU A 308 16.21 -12.73 -3.09
CA GLU A 308 16.22 -13.56 -1.87
C GLU A 308 15.53 -12.81 -0.73
N LEU A 309 15.98 -11.58 -0.46
CA LEU A 309 15.40 -10.70 0.55
C LEU A 309 13.91 -10.46 0.31
N THR A 310 13.49 -10.25 -0.95
CA THR A 310 12.07 -10.04 -1.29
C THR A 310 11.23 -11.30 -1.09
N ARG A 311 11.80 -12.50 -1.30
CA ARG A 311 11.09 -13.78 -1.15
C ARG A 311 11.04 -14.27 0.29
N TYR A 312 11.90 -13.76 1.16
CA TYR A 312 11.92 -14.09 2.58
C TYR A 312 10.54 -13.97 3.22
N ARG A 313 10.14 -14.96 4.03
CA ARG A 313 8.88 -14.94 4.77
C ARG A 313 9.08 -15.41 6.20
N ILE A 314 8.37 -14.76 7.11
CA ILE A 314 8.20 -15.20 8.50
C ILE A 314 6.80 -15.76 8.70
N ASP A 315 6.65 -16.67 9.67
CA ASP A 315 5.35 -16.96 10.25
C ASP A 315 4.99 -15.86 11.27
N ARG A 316 3.74 -15.39 11.21
CA ARG A 316 3.26 -14.38 12.16
C ARG A 316 3.00 -14.98 13.56
N VAL A 317 2.88 -16.29 13.68
CA VAL A 317 2.75 -16.98 14.97
C VAL A 317 4.15 -17.28 15.50
N PRO A 318 4.59 -16.66 16.61
CA PRO A 318 5.97 -16.76 17.09
C PRO A 318 6.47 -18.19 17.27
N ARG A 319 5.63 -19.08 17.80
CA ARG A 319 5.95 -20.51 17.95
C ARG A 319 6.33 -21.19 16.63
N TYR A 320 5.59 -20.91 15.56
CA TYR A 320 5.86 -21.51 14.25
C TYR A 320 7.08 -20.88 13.59
N GLU A 321 7.33 -19.59 13.85
CA GLU A 321 8.53 -18.92 13.36
C GLU A 321 9.80 -19.45 14.03
N LEU A 322 9.77 -19.69 15.34
CA LEU A 322 10.87 -20.35 16.07
C LEU A 322 11.15 -21.74 15.49
N ALA A 323 10.10 -22.52 15.21
CA ALA A 323 10.24 -23.83 14.57
C ALA A 323 10.80 -23.73 13.15
N ARG A 324 10.35 -22.76 12.34
CA ARG A 324 10.87 -22.49 10.99
C ARG A 324 12.36 -22.17 11.01
N CYS A 325 12.79 -21.37 11.99
CA CYS A 325 14.18 -20.96 12.11
C CYS A 325 15.07 -21.97 12.87
N GLY A 326 14.48 -22.99 13.51
CA GLY A 326 15.23 -23.93 14.34
C GLY A 326 15.74 -23.33 15.66
N LEU A 327 15.06 -22.30 16.17
CA LEU A 327 15.39 -21.65 17.45
C LEU A 327 14.63 -22.32 18.60
N PRO A 328 15.22 -22.39 19.81
CA PRO A 328 14.56 -23.00 20.96
C PRO A 328 13.34 -22.17 21.39
N LEU A 329 12.30 -22.86 21.84
CA LEU A 329 11.14 -22.21 22.46
C LEU A 329 11.55 -21.73 23.87
N PRO A 330 11.40 -20.43 24.18
CA PRO A 330 11.63 -19.94 25.54
C PRO A 330 10.73 -20.65 26.56
N GLU A 331 11.22 -20.81 27.78
CA GLU A 331 10.39 -21.33 28.87
C GLU A 331 9.22 -20.37 29.15
N PRO A 332 7.97 -20.89 29.25
CA PRO A 332 6.80 -20.07 29.50
C PRO A 332 6.81 -19.54 30.93
N VAL A 333 6.45 -18.27 31.08
CA VAL A 333 6.30 -17.59 32.38
C VAL A 333 4.90 -17.81 32.93
N ASN A 334 3.91 -17.82 32.04
CA ASN A 334 2.53 -18.07 32.42
C ASN A 334 2.23 -19.56 32.29
N PRO A 335 1.41 -20.13 33.19
CA PRO A 335 0.96 -21.50 33.02
C PRO A 335 0.23 -21.61 31.68
N PRO A 336 0.49 -22.68 30.89
CA PRO A 336 -0.17 -22.85 29.60
C PRO A 336 -1.69 -22.81 29.80
N TYR A 337 -2.39 -22.06 28.96
CA TYR A 337 -3.84 -21.91 29.03
C TYR A 337 -4.51 -23.30 29.08
N GLN A 338 -5.07 -23.65 30.24
CA GLN A 338 -5.81 -24.90 30.46
C GLN A 338 -7.33 -24.72 30.27
N GLY A 339 -7.75 -23.60 29.68
CA GLY A 339 -9.18 -23.35 29.44
C GLY A 339 -9.75 -24.24 28.34
N LEU A 340 -11.03 -24.00 28.01
CA LEU A 340 -11.77 -24.82 27.07
C LEU A 340 -11.05 -24.89 25.70
N PRO A 341 -11.00 -26.06 25.05
CA PRO A 341 -10.44 -26.18 23.72
C PRO A 341 -11.12 -25.19 22.76
N PRO A 342 -10.42 -24.70 21.72
CA PRO A 342 -10.94 -23.72 20.76
C PRO A 342 -12.21 -24.16 20.01
N THR A 343 -12.64 -25.41 20.18
CA THR A 343 -13.90 -25.95 19.69
C THR A 343 -15.10 -25.75 20.63
N GLY A 344 -14.94 -25.08 21.78
CA GLY A 344 -16.01 -24.99 22.78
C GLY A 344 -16.38 -26.37 23.38
N PRO A 345 -17.38 -26.44 24.27
CA PRO A 345 -17.97 -27.70 24.73
C PRO A 345 -18.67 -28.47 23.59
#